data_AF-A0A251QLV7-F1
#
_entry.id   AF-A0A251QLV7-F1
#
_cell.length_a   1.000
_cell.length_b   1.000
_cell.length_c   1.000
_cell.angle_alpha   90.00
_cell.angle_beta   90.00
_cell.angle_gamma   90.00
#
_symmetry.space_group_name_H-M   'P 1'
#
loop_
_entity.id
_entity.type
_entity.pdbx_description
1 polymer ?
#
loop_
_entity_poly.entity_id
_entity_poly.type
_entity_poly.pdbx_seq_one_letter_code
_entity_poly.pdbx_strand_id
1 'polypeptide(L)'
;MITLTPKTLSPFSFLCNPIPKHQNQNSKYTIVTQYSDSNSKPTFNSNCESEFQTERGLKFDIGETFFRHESATGRDLGVLAAALYKRSKGKLRVLDALCGCGIRSLRYLIEAEADFVLANDANDDNRKVITENLSQVESGDDPRWAVTLSDANRIMTECYLKRDFFDLIDIDSFGSDSSFLRSAINALKLDGLLYVTSTDGFSSGGRRPQQTLAAYGAYVRPMPYSNELGLRMLIGGAVRVASVLGYRVTPLFSYYSYHGPIFRVMLRVNRGKLPDNRNYGFISYCHNCGSSQEYSWAELGRMSCPCSDSKGLCMIPFTLQKCCIWLRNGDGQAVAQELISTSF
;
A
#
# COMPACT_ATOMS: atom_id res chain seq x y z
N MET A 1 32.60 41.89 22.53
CA MET A 1 31.57 41.77 23.59
C MET A 1 30.28 42.39 23.08
N ILE A 2 29.37 41.58 22.54
CA ILE A 2 27.94 41.87 22.47
C ILE A 2 27.25 40.52 22.68
N THR A 3 26.73 40.32 23.88
CA THR A 3 26.00 39.14 24.34
C THR A 3 24.54 39.25 23.93
N LEU A 4 24.02 38.24 23.22
CA LEU A 4 22.58 38.07 22.98
C LEU A 4 22.15 36.71 23.53
N THR A 5 21.30 36.76 24.55
CA THR A 5 20.64 35.62 25.20
C THR A 5 19.44 35.12 24.37
N PRO A 6 19.19 33.81 24.28
CA PRO A 6 17.99 33.29 23.60
C PRO A 6 16.77 33.27 24.52
N LYS A 7 15.66 33.88 24.07
CA LYS A 7 14.34 33.77 24.71
C LYS A 7 13.61 32.53 24.17
N THR A 8 13.20 31.67 25.08
CA THR A 8 12.27 30.55 24.91
C THR A 8 10.87 31.05 24.59
N LEU A 9 10.23 30.50 23.55
CA LEU A 9 8.80 30.66 23.30
C LEU A 9 8.09 29.29 23.42
N SER A 10 7.06 29.28 24.26
CA SER A 10 6.19 28.19 24.65
C SER A 10 5.25 27.71 23.53
N PRO A 11 4.72 26.46 23.60
CA PRO A 11 3.77 25.93 22.63
C PRO A 11 2.34 26.40 22.93
N PHE A 12 1.66 26.99 21.95
CA PHE A 12 0.27 27.41 22.08
C PHE A 12 -0.69 26.23 21.91
N SER A 13 -1.51 26.04 22.94
CA SER A 13 -2.71 25.23 23.07
C SER A 13 -3.94 25.99 22.56
N PHE A 14 -4.80 25.38 21.74
CA PHE A 14 -6.20 25.80 21.62
C PHE A 14 -7.12 24.58 21.47
N LEU A 15 -7.90 24.34 22.53
CA LEU A 15 -9.11 23.53 22.57
C LEU A 15 -10.35 24.45 22.49
N CYS A 16 -11.43 23.88 21.98
CA CYS A 16 -12.74 24.46 21.63
C CYS A 16 -13.46 25.29 22.70
N ASN A 17 -14.26 26.28 22.23
CA ASN A 17 -15.72 26.49 22.44
C ASN A 17 -16.09 27.99 22.28
N PRO A 18 -17.38 28.40 22.16
CA PRO A 18 -18.48 27.94 21.30
C PRO A 18 -19.11 29.09 20.45
N ILE A 19 -20.10 28.72 19.63
CA ILE A 19 -20.89 29.51 18.65
C ILE A 19 -21.56 30.78 19.23
N PRO A 20 -21.65 31.88 18.43
CA PRO A 20 -22.78 32.80 18.46
C PRO A 20 -23.61 32.79 17.16
N LYS A 21 -24.93 32.93 17.32
CA LYS A 21 -25.94 33.01 16.26
C LYS A 21 -26.00 34.39 15.59
N HIS A 22 -26.44 34.36 14.33
CA HIS A 22 -27.41 35.23 13.64
C HIS A 22 -26.99 36.03 12.39
N GLN A 23 -27.82 35.81 11.36
CA GLN A 23 -28.34 36.69 10.32
C GLN A 23 -27.64 36.78 8.94
N ASN A 24 -28.20 35.99 8.02
CA ASN A 24 -28.70 36.36 6.69
C ASN A 24 -28.05 37.55 5.99
N GLN A 25 -27.41 37.25 4.85
CA GLN A 25 -27.58 38.05 3.63
C GLN A 25 -27.40 37.17 2.39
N ASN A 26 -28.39 37.29 1.49
CA ASN A 26 -28.56 36.56 0.26
C ASN A 26 -27.43 36.78 -0.74
N SER A 27 -27.05 35.73 -1.48
CA SER A 27 -26.59 35.88 -2.86
C SER A 27 -27.26 34.82 -3.75
N LYS A 28 -27.97 35.34 -4.74
CA LYS A 28 -28.74 34.65 -5.78
C LYS A 28 -27.78 33.98 -6.77
N TYR A 29 -28.05 32.75 -7.22
CA TYR A 29 -27.94 32.35 -8.64
C TYR A 29 -28.80 31.10 -8.92
N THR A 30 -29.99 31.39 -9.41
CA THR A 30 -30.88 30.71 -10.37
C THR A 30 -30.69 29.21 -10.67
N ILE A 31 -31.68 28.43 -10.21
CA ILE A 31 -32.07 27.11 -10.74
C ILE A 31 -32.93 27.34 -11.99
N VAL A 32 -32.59 26.67 -13.10
CA VAL A 32 -33.48 26.55 -14.27
C VAL A 32 -33.97 25.11 -14.34
N THR A 33 -35.27 24.93 -14.15
CA THR A 33 -36.04 23.70 -14.36
C THR A 33 -37.12 23.98 -15.40
N GLN A 34 -37.14 23.23 -16.51
CA GLN A 34 -38.33 22.90 -17.34
C GLN A 34 -38.07 21.55 -18.03
N TYR A 35 -38.67 20.45 -17.55
CA TYR A 35 -39.93 19.80 -17.97
C TYR A 35 -39.82 18.90 -19.21
N SER A 36 -40.02 17.59 -19.06
CA SER A 36 -41.22 16.86 -19.54
C SER A 36 -41.06 15.34 -19.40
N ASP A 37 -42.19 14.72 -19.02
CA ASP A 37 -42.38 13.31 -18.66
C ASP A 37 -42.16 12.33 -19.82
N SER A 38 -41.55 11.18 -19.51
CA SER A 38 -42.03 9.89 -20.05
C SER A 38 -41.68 8.74 -19.11
N ASN A 39 -42.72 7.97 -18.79
CA ASN A 39 -42.71 6.76 -18.00
C ASN A 39 -41.69 5.72 -18.51
N SER A 40 -40.73 5.35 -17.67
CA SER A 40 -40.43 3.96 -17.34
C SER A 40 -39.44 3.95 -16.18
N LYS A 41 -39.89 3.54 -14.99
CA LYS A 41 -38.95 3.11 -13.95
C LYS A 41 -38.22 1.88 -14.53
N PRO A 42 -36.89 1.87 -14.66
CA PRO A 42 -36.20 0.62 -14.88
C PRO A 42 -36.37 -0.18 -13.58
N THR A 43 -37.26 -1.16 -13.61
CA THR A 43 -37.19 -2.30 -12.69
C THR A 43 -35.81 -2.91 -12.88
N PHE A 44 -34.89 -2.60 -11.97
CA PHE A 44 -33.66 -3.37 -11.80
C PHE A 44 -34.10 -4.76 -11.37
N ASN A 45 -34.18 -5.68 -12.33
CA ASN A 45 -34.12 -7.10 -12.06
C ASN A 45 -32.72 -7.37 -11.51
N SER A 46 -32.60 -7.43 -10.18
CA SER A 46 -31.39 -7.84 -9.49
C SER A 46 -31.23 -9.37 -9.56
N ASN A 47 -31.11 -9.90 -10.77
CA ASN A 47 -30.49 -11.20 -10.95
C ASN A 47 -28.98 -10.97 -10.81
N CYS A 48 -28.49 -11.06 -9.57
CA CYS A 48 -27.06 -11.13 -9.31
C CYS A 48 -26.58 -12.46 -9.92
N GLU A 49 -25.97 -12.41 -11.10
CA GLU A 49 -25.46 -13.60 -11.77
C GLU A 49 -24.27 -14.13 -10.96
N SER A 50 -24.49 -15.25 -10.26
CA SER A 50 -23.43 -15.97 -9.56
C SER A 50 -22.45 -16.54 -10.59
N GLU A 51 -21.16 -16.21 -10.43
CA GLU A 51 -20.06 -16.74 -11.23
C GLU A 51 -19.09 -17.48 -10.31
N PHE A 52 -19.22 -18.81 -10.26
CA PHE A 52 -18.37 -19.64 -9.40
C PHE A 52 -17.01 -19.88 -10.03
N GLN A 53 -15.96 -19.69 -9.22
CA GLN A 53 -14.59 -20.05 -9.54
C GLN A 53 -14.00 -21.02 -8.51
N THR A 54 -12.83 -21.55 -8.81
CA THR A 54 -12.06 -22.38 -7.88
C THR A 54 -10.60 -21.96 -7.87
N GLU A 55 -10.05 -21.76 -6.68
CA GLU A 55 -8.64 -21.46 -6.47
C GLU A 55 -8.11 -22.31 -5.32
N ARG A 56 -7.01 -23.04 -5.56
CA ARG A 56 -6.35 -23.90 -4.55
C ARG A 56 -7.30 -24.87 -3.83
N GLY A 57 -8.34 -25.35 -4.53
CA GLY A 57 -9.35 -26.27 -4.01
C GLY A 57 -10.53 -25.60 -3.29
N LEU A 58 -10.51 -24.28 -3.15
CA LEU A 58 -11.62 -23.50 -2.58
C LEU A 58 -12.54 -23.03 -3.69
N LYS A 59 -13.82 -23.37 -3.59
CA LYS A 59 -14.87 -22.85 -4.47
C LYS A 59 -15.44 -21.57 -3.88
N PHE A 60 -15.66 -20.56 -4.70
CA PHE A 60 -16.22 -19.27 -4.28
C PHE A 60 -16.98 -18.62 -5.43
N ASP A 61 -17.94 -17.78 -5.10
CA ASP A 61 -18.67 -16.94 -6.05
C ASP A 61 -17.94 -15.60 -6.22
N ILE A 62 -17.78 -15.11 -7.44
CA ILE A 62 -17.28 -13.76 -7.70
C ILE A 62 -18.43 -12.75 -7.61
N GLY A 63 -19.65 -13.14 -7.96
CA GLY A 63 -20.73 -12.20 -8.28
C GLY A 63 -20.26 -11.15 -9.28
N GLU A 64 -20.60 -9.89 -9.03
CA GLU A 64 -20.17 -8.75 -9.87
C GLU A 64 -18.84 -8.13 -9.43
N THR A 65 -18.09 -8.78 -8.54
CA THR A 65 -16.84 -8.23 -8.00
C THR A 65 -15.67 -8.40 -8.94
N PHE A 66 -14.59 -7.66 -8.69
CA PHE A 66 -13.35 -7.87 -9.43
C PHE A 66 -12.60 -9.11 -8.91
N PHE A 67 -12.31 -10.03 -9.82
CA PHE A 67 -11.41 -11.15 -9.57
C PHE A 67 -10.40 -11.30 -10.71
N ARG A 68 -9.16 -11.67 -10.36
CA ARG A 68 -8.07 -11.88 -11.31
C ARG A 68 -7.32 -13.17 -10.98
N HIS A 69 -7.29 -14.12 -11.92
CA HIS A 69 -6.58 -15.40 -11.78
C HIS A 69 -5.06 -15.21 -11.70
N GLU A 70 -4.51 -14.28 -12.47
CA GLU A 70 -3.06 -13.98 -12.53
C GLU A 70 -2.51 -13.42 -11.20
N SER A 71 -3.40 -13.00 -10.30
CA SER A 71 -3.03 -12.58 -8.94
C SER A 71 -2.89 -13.76 -7.95
N ALA A 72 -3.10 -15.01 -8.39
CA ALA A 72 -3.05 -16.20 -7.53
C ALA A 72 -1.71 -16.34 -6.78
N THR A 73 -0.58 -16.19 -7.47
CA THR A 73 0.75 -16.21 -6.83
C THR A 73 0.89 -15.14 -5.74
N GLY A 74 0.31 -13.96 -5.97
CA GLY A 74 0.30 -12.88 -4.98
C GLY A 74 -0.51 -13.24 -3.73
N ARG A 75 -1.64 -13.93 -3.92
CA ARG A 75 -2.44 -14.47 -2.81
C ARG A 75 -1.71 -15.59 -2.07
N ASP A 76 -1.08 -16.51 -2.82
CA ASP A 76 -0.28 -17.62 -2.25
C ASP A 76 0.83 -17.10 -1.35
N LEU A 77 1.57 -16.09 -1.78
CA LEU A 77 2.64 -15.48 -0.98
C LEU A 77 2.11 -14.81 0.30
N GLY A 78 0.95 -14.16 0.23
CA GLY A 78 0.28 -13.56 1.40
C GLY A 78 -0.10 -14.64 2.42
N VAL A 79 -0.76 -15.70 1.95
CA VAL A 79 -1.17 -16.85 2.78
C VAL A 79 0.04 -17.55 3.39
N LEU A 80 1.09 -17.79 2.62
CA LEU A 80 2.32 -18.42 3.12
C LEU A 80 2.95 -17.60 4.25
N ALA A 81 3.05 -16.29 4.07
CA ALA A 81 3.58 -15.40 5.11
C ALA A 81 2.71 -15.40 6.37
N ALA A 82 1.39 -15.41 6.21
CA ALA A 82 0.43 -15.50 7.31
C ALA A 82 0.58 -16.82 8.08
N ALA A 83 0.65 -17.95 7.37
CA ALA A 83 0.83 -19.28 7.96
C ALA A 83 2.15 -19.39 8.74
N LEU A 84 3.25 -18.86 8.18
CA LEU A 84 4.55 -18.82 8.86
C LEU A 84 4.50 -17.92 10.11
N TYR A 85 3.82 -16.78 10.04
CA TYR A 85 3.61 -15.90 11.19
C TYR A 85 2.81 -16.60 12.29
N LYS A 86 1.68 -17.24 11.94
CA LYS A 86 0.83 -17.99 12.87
C LYS A 86 1.62 -19.10 13.56
N ARG A 87 2.41 -19.87 12.81
CA ARG A 87 3.28 -20.92 13.36
C ARG A 87 4.32 -20.36 14.34
N SER A 88 4.86 -19.17 14.03
CA SER A 88 5.88 -18.50 14.86
C SER A 88 5.30 -17.87 16.14
N LYS A 89 4.11 -17.26 16.06
CA LYS A 89 3.53 -16.41 17.12
C LYS A 89 2.37 -17.05 17.87
N GLY A 90 1.82 -18.15 17.36
CA GLY A 90 0.67 -18.86 17.93
C GLY A 90 -0.68 -18.17 17.72
N LYS A 91 -0.73 -16.89 17.37
CA LYS A 91 -1.96 -16.14 17.06
C LYS A 91 -1.82 -15.34 15.77
N LEU A 92 -2.93 -15.20 15.04
CA LEU A 92 -3.03 -14.49 13.77
C LEU A 92 -4.43 -13.89 13.64
N ARG A 93 -4.52 -12.57 13.78
CA ARG A 93 -5.68 -11.77 13.36
C ARG A 93 -5.35 -11.04 12.07
N VAL A 94 -6.19 -11.18 11.05
CA VAL A 94 -5.99 -10.56 9.73
C VAL A 94 -7.06 -9.52 9.46
N LEU A 95 -6.66 -8.39 8.88
CA LEU A 95 -7.56 -7.45 8.22
C LEU A 95 -7.28 -7.49 6.72
N ASP A 96 -8.27 -7.92 5.95
CA ASP A 96 -8.30 -7.83 4.49
C ASP A 96 -9.05 -6.55 4.13
N ALA A 97 -8.31 -5.48 3.84
CA ALA A 97 -8.85 -4.13 3.83
C ALA A 97 -9.69 -3.79 2.59
N LEU A 98 -9.44 -4.48 1.47
CA LEU A 98 -10.15 -4.36 0.19
C LEU A 98 -10.37 -5.77 -0.37
N CYS A 99 -11.32 -6.50 0.21
CA CYS A 99 -11.42 -7.94 0.04
C CYS A 99 -12.08 -8.41 -1.26
N GLY A 100 -12.80 -7.54 -1.99
CA GLY A 100 -13.50 -7.92 -3.22
C GLY A 100 -14.55 -9.01 -2.96
N CYS A 101 -14.43 -10.16 -3.63
CA CYS A 101 -15.27 -11.34 -3.32
C CYS A 101 -14.94 -12.03 -1.98
N GLY A 102 -13.88 -11.62 -1.28
CA GLY A 102 -13.45 -12.23 -0.01
C GLY A 102 -12.56 -13.47 -0.16
N ILE A 103 -12.07 -13.79 -1.36
CA ILE A 103 -11.23 -14.99 -1.58
C ILE A 103 -9.94 -14.96 -0.73
N ARG A 104 -9.30 -13.80 -0.55
CA ARG A 104 -8.12 -13.68 0.33
C ARG A 104 -8.48 -13.98 1.77
N SER A 105 -9.53 -13.34 2.26
CA SER A 105 -10.08 -13.59 3.61
C SER A 105 -10.36 -15.08 3.84
N LEU A 106 -11.02 -15.74 2.89
CA LEU A 106 -11.32 -17.17 2.96
C LEU A 106 -10.04 -18.02 3.02
N ARG A 107 -9.05 -17.71 2.17
CA ARG A 107 -7.76 -18.41 2.17
C ARG A 107 -6.96 -18.19 3.46
N TYR A 108 -6.99 -16.98 4.04
CA TYR A 108 -6.37 -16.73 5.34
C TYR A 108 -7.02 -17.56 6.46
N LEU A 109 -8.34 -17.76 6.43
CA LEU A 109 -9.05 -18.60 7.41
C LEU A 109 -8.72 -20.09 7.29
N ILE A 110 -8.68 -20.60 6.05
CA ILE A 110 -8.57 -22.04 5.78
C ILE A 110 -7.11 -22.49 5.69
N GLU A 111 -6.29 -21.81 4.88
CA GLU A 111 -4.92 -22.25 4.56
C GLU A 111 -3.91 -21.72 5.58
N ALA A 112 -4.10 -20.52 6.13
CA ALA A 112 -3.22 -19.94 7.15
C ALA A 112 -3.71 -20.14 8.58
N GLU A 113 -4.88 -20.78 8.77
CA GLU A 113 -5.51 -21.03 10.06
C GLU A 113 -5.60 -19.77 10.93
N ALA A 114 -5.97 -18.63 10.32
CA ALA A 114 -6.16 -17.39 11.06
C ALA A 114 -7.24 -17.57 12.15
N ASP A 115 -6.97 -17.02 13.34
CA ASP A 115 -7.92 -17.06 14.45
C ASP A 115 -9.13 -16.17 14.15
N PHE A 116 -8.87 -15.05 13.48
CA PHE A 116 -9.90 -14.09 13.12
C PHE A 116 -9.53 -13.35 11.82
N VAL A 117 -10.50 -13.16 10.93
CA VAL A 117 -10.38 -12.31 9.74
C VAL A 117 -11.47 -11.25 9.71
N LEU A 118 -11.08 -9.98 9.68
CA LEU A 118 -11.97 -8.88 9.32
C LEU A 118 -11.88 -8.65 7.81
N ALA A 119 -12.93 -9.03 7.08
CA ALA A 119 -13.06 -8.82 5.65
C ALA A 119 -13.77 -7.48 5.40
N ASN A 120 -13.06 -6.51 4.81
CA ASN A 120 -13.62 -5.20 4.52
C ASN A 120 -13.65 -4.94 3.01
N ASP A 121 -14.75 -4.38 2.53
CA ASP A 121 -14.86 -3.80 1.19
C ASP A 121 -15.56 -2.44 1.27
N ALA A 122 -15.40 -1.57 0.28
CA ALA A 122 -16.09 -0.27 0.28
C ALA A 122 -17.48 -0.35 -0.38
N ASN A 123 -17.73 -1.38 -1.19
CA ASN A 123 -18.97 -1.54 -1.93
C ASN A 123 -20.00 -2.35 -1.13
N ASP A 124 -21.11 -1.72 -0.77
CA ASP A 124 -22.19 -2.36 -0.01
C ASP A 124 -22.82 -3.56 -0.75
N ASP A 125 -22.81 -3.54 -2.09
CA ASP A 125 -23.37 -4.61 -2.93
C ASP A 125 -22.58 -5.92 -2.79
N ASN A 126 -21.31 -5.84 -2.38
CA ASN A 126 -20.44 -7.01 -2.20
C ASN A 126 -20.77 -7.78 -0.90
N ARG A 127 -21.63 -7.26 -0.01
CA ARG A 127 -21.96 -7.90 1.28
C ARG A 127 -22.31 -9.37 1.11
N LYS A 128 -23.24 -9.64 0.19
CA LYS A 128 -23.85 -10.96 0.02
C LYS A 128 -22.79 -11.97 -0.40
N VAL A 129 -22.06 -11.68 -1.48
CA VAL A 129 -21.01 -12.56 -2.01
C VAL A 129 -19.89 -12.80 -1.00
N ILE A 130 -19.43 -11.78 -0.28
CA ILE A 130 -18.38 -11.95 0.75
C ILE A 130 -18.89 -12.87 1.87
N THR A 131 -20.10 -12.62 2.36
CA THR A 131 -20.68 -13.40 3.48
C THR A 131 -20.94 -14.84 3.08
N GLU A 132 -21.48 -15.07 1.87
CA GLU A 132 -21.72 -16.41 1.33
C GLU A 132 -20.41 -17.18 1.16
N ASN A 133 -19.37 -16.54 0.62
CA ASN A 133 -18.06 -17.17 0.48
C ASN A 133 -17.42 -17.53 1.84
N LEU A 134 -17.52 -16.66 2.84
CA LEU A 134 -16.95 -16.89 4.17
C LEU A 134 -17.77 -17.89 5.02
N SER A 135 -19.06 -18.07 4.71
CA SER A 135 -19.94 -19.02 5.42
C SER A 135 -19.49 -20.49 5.31
N GLN A 136 -18.59 -20.78 4.37
CA GLN A 136 -17.92 -22.08 4.24
C GLN A 136 -17.00 -22.41 5.41
N VAL A 137 -16.61 -21.42 6.22
CA VAL A 137 -15.77 -21.61 7.40
C VAL A 137 -16.67 -21.79 8.62
N GLU A 138 -16.66 -22.98 9.19
CA GLU A 138 -17.33 -23.25 10.46
C GLU A 138 -16.80 -22.31 11.55
N SER A 139 -17.72 -21.65 12.24
CA SER A 139 -17.44 -20.91 13.46
C SER A 139 -17.86 -21.79 14.63
N GLY A 140 -16.97 -21.99 15.60
CA GLY A 140 -17.32 -22.58 16.88
C GLY A 140 -18.14 -21.59 17.72
N ASP A 141 -17.94 -21.60 19.04
CA ASP A 141 -18.62 -20.65 19.93
C ASP A 141 -18.27 -19.18 19.63
N ASP A 142 -17.05 -18.92 19.15
CA ASP A 142 -16.58 -17.60 18.76
C ASP A 142 -16.51 -17.43 17.22
N PRO A 143 -16.99 -16.30 16.67
CA PRO A 143 -16.93 -16.05 15.23
C PRO A 143 -15.49 -15.88 14.76
N ARG A 144 -15.10 -16.64 13.74
CA ARG A 144 -13.76 -16.56 13.13
C ARG A 144 -13.62 -15.45 12.10
N TRP A 145 -14.72 -14.81 11.71
CA TRP A 145 -14.68 -13.73 10.74
C TRP A 145 -15.79 -12.71 10.97
N ALA A 146 -15.59 -11.51 10.43
CA ALA A 146 -16.60 -10.47 10.35
C ALA A 146 -16.48 -9.73 9.02
N VAL A 147 -17.61 -9.21 8.53
CA VAL A 147 -17.68 -8.43 7.29
C VAL A 147 -18.06 -6.99 7.60
N THR A 148 -17.22 -6.05 7.19
CA THR A 148 -17.52 -4.61 7.24
C THR A 148 -17.56 -4.03 5.83
N LEU A 149 -18.41 -3.02 5.64
CA LEU A 149 -18.49 -2.30 4.38
C LEU A 149 -18.19 -0.83 4.65
N SER A 150 -16.94 -0.45 4.40
CA SER A 150 -16.42 0.87 4.72
C SER A 150 -15.18 1.18 3.90
N ASP A 151 -14.89 2.48 3.80
CA ASP A 151 -13.59 2.93 3.32
C ASP A 151 -12.46 2.31 4.18
N ALA A 152 -11.41 1.84 3.52
CA ALA A 152 -10.31 1.13 4.17
C ALA A 152 -9.58 2.00 5.21
N ASN A 153 -9.40 3.30 4.94
CA ASN A 153 -8.77 4.21 5.92
C ASN A 153 -9.67 4.41 7.14
N ARG A 154 -10.98 4.50 6.92
CA ARG A 154 -11.96 4.62 8.01
C ARG A 154 -11.90 3.41 8.94
N ILE A 155 -12.05 2.18 8.41
CA ILE A 155 -12.06 0.98 9.27
C ILE A 155 -10.74 0.82 10.04
N MET A 156 -9.59 1.02 9.37
CA MET A 156 -8.28 0.95 10.04
C MET A 156 -8.13 2.01 11.14
N THR A 157 -8.63 3.23 10.90
CA THR A 157 -8.59 4.30 11.92
C THR A 157 -9.52 3.97 13.09
N GLU A 158 -10.72 3.46 12.84
CA GLU A 158 -11.63 3.02 13.90
C GLU A 158 -11.04 1.90 14.75
N CYS A 159 -10.40 0.91 14.13
CA CYS A 159 -9.66 -0.16 14.80
C CYS A 159 -8.54 0.40 15.67
N TYR A 160 -7.73 1.34 15.15
CA TYR A 160 -6.70 2.03 15.93
C TYR A 160 -7.28 2.75 17.17
N LEU A 161 -8.36 3.51 17.01
CA LEU A 161 -9.01 4.25 18.10
C LEU A 161 -9.59 3.32 19.18
N LYS A 162 -10.14 2.17 18.77
CA LYS A 162 -10.65 1.13 19.67
C LYS A 162 -9.56 0.24 20.27
N ARG A 163 -8.29 0.44 19.87
CA ARG A 163 -7.14 -0.40 20.23
C ARG A 163 -7.32 -1.87 19.79
N ASP A 164 -8.07 -2.07 18.71
CA ASP A 164 -8.32 -3.37 18.10
C ASP A 164 -7.33 -3.61 16.96
N PHE A 165 -6.17 -4.15 17.30
CA PHE A 165 -5.03 -4.26 16.37
C PHE A 165 -4.95 -5.63 15.69
N PHE A 166 -4.38 -5.65 14.50
CA PHE A 166 -4.21 -6.85 13.67
C PHE A 166 -2.76 -7.31 13.60
N ASP A 167 -2.56 -8.63 13.44
CA ASP A 167 -1.25 -9.25 13.25
C ASP A 167 -0.79 -9.16 11.79
N LEU A 168 -1.74 -9.20 10.86
CA LEU A 168 -1.52 -8.97 9.43
C LEU A 168 -2.58 -8.01 8.88
N ILE A 169 -2.16 -7.01 8.11
CA ILE A 169 -3.04 -6.16 7.31
C ILE A 169 -2.68 -6.33 5.84
N ASP A 170 -3.65 -6.74 5.03
CA ASP A 170 -3.53 -6.90 3.58
C ASP A 170 -4.25 -5.76 2.87
N ILE A 171 -3.52 -5.02 2.04
CA ILE A 171 -4.02 -3.92 1.21
C ILE A 171 -3.78 -4.28 -0.25
N ASP A 172 -4.83 -4.76 -0.91
CA ASP A 172 -4.86 -5.03 -2.35
C ASP A 172 -5.60 -3.94 -3.11
N SER A 173 -5.06 -2.72 -3.11
CA SER A 173 -5.69 -1.58 -3.78
C SER A 173 -5.40 -1.52 -5.28
N PHE A 174 -6.33 -0.93 -6.05
CA PHE A 174 -6.05 -0.53 -7.43
C PHE A 174 -5.23 0.76 -7.48
N GLY A 175 -4.30 0.82 -8.43
CA GLY A 175 -3.49 2.01 -8.69
C GLY A 175 -2.32 2.15 -7.73
N SER A 176 -2.07 3.38 -7.28
CA SER A 176 -0.85 3.77 -6.56
C SER A 176 -1.15 4.55 -5.28
N ASP A 177 -2.31 4.30 -4.66
CA ASP A 177 -2.70 5.11 -3.52
C ASP A 177 -1.94 4.71 -2.25
N SER A 178 -0.99 5.56 -1.87
CA SER A 178 -0.22 5.44 -0.62
C SER A 178 -1.01 5.87 0.62
N SER A 179 -2.23 6.40 0.48
CA SER A 179 -3.05 6.95 1.57
C SER A 179 -3.27 5.95 2.71
N PHE A 180 -3.41 4.66 2.36
CA PHE A 180 -3.66 3.57 3.31
C PHE A 180 -2.51 3.31 4.28
N LEU A 181 -1.26 3.63 3.91
CA LEU A 181 -0.07 3.24 4.67
C LEU A 181 -0.09 3.74 6.11
N ARG A 182 -0.53 4.99 6.32
CA ARG A 182 -0.55 5.59 7.66
C ARG A 182 -1.56 4.89 8.56
N SER A 183 -2.77 4.70 8.07
CA SER A 183 -3.87 4.05 8.80
C SER A 183 -3.53 2.59 9.10
N ALA A 184 -2.95 1.88 8.13
CA ALA A 184 -2.52 0.50 8.28
C ALA A 184 -1.44 0.35 9.34
N ILE A 185 -0.37 1.15 9.28
CA ILE A 185 0.71 1.10 10.27
C ILE A 185 0.19 1.36 11.69
N ASN A 186 -0.80 2.24 11.86
CA ASN A 186 -1.42 2.51 13.16
C ASN A 186 -2.30 1.35 13.66
N ALA A 187 -3.04 0.68 12.77
CA ALA A 187 -3.92 -0.44 13.11
C ALA A 187 -3.17 -1.79 13.27
N LEU A 188 -1.90 -1.83 12.91
CA LEU A 188 -1.06 -3.02 12.99
C LEU A 188 -0.46 -3.18 14.39
N LYS A 189 -0.40 -4.42 14.89
CA LYS A 189 0.37 -4.76 16.07
C LYS A 189 1.87 -4.54 15.85
N LEU A 190 2.58 -4.29 16.93
CA LEU A 190 4.04 -4.36 16.90
C LEU A 190 4.48 -5.76 16.47
N ASP A 191 5.50 -5.79 15.63
CA ASP A 191 6.01 -7.01 15.02
C ASP A 191 5.09 -7.65 13.98
N GLY A 192 3.98 -6.99 13.64
CA GLY A 192 3.00 -7.45 12.65
C GLY A 192 3.46 -7.28 11.20
N LEU A 193 2.65 -7.87 10.32
CA LEU A 193 2.87 -7.94 8.88
C LEU A 193 1.96 -6.97 8.12
N LEU A 194 2.53 -6.23 7.19
CA LEU A 194 1.83 -5.34 6.29
C LEU A 194 2.08 -5.80 4.85
N TYR A 195 1.04 -6.30 4.19
CA TYR A 195 1.10 -6.69 2.80
C TYR A 195 0.46 -5.60 1.94
N VAL A 196 1.25 -4.99 1.06
CA VAL A 196 0.79 -3.86 0.26
C VAL A 196 0.94 -4.18 -1.22
N THR A 197 -0.11 -3.86 -1.97
CA THR A 197 -0.14 -3.99 -3.43
C THR A 197 -0.37 -2.64 -4.10
N SER A 198 0.37 -2.40 -5.17
CA SER A 198 0.12 -1.33 -6.14
C SER A 198 0.02 -1.93 -7.55
N THR A 199 -0.90 -1.43 -8.37
CA THR A 199 -1.07 -1.83 -9.77
C THR A 199 -0.75 -0.71 -10.78
N ASP A 200 -0.13 0.38 -10.33
CA ASP A 200 0.19 1.52 -11.19
C ASP A 200 1.53 1.35 -11.92
N GLY A 201 1.47 0.70 -13.08
CA GLY A 201 2.57 0.58 -14.04
C GLY A 201 3.07 1.92 -14.61
N PHE A 202 2.23 2.96 -14.67
CA PHE A 202 2.63 4.25 -15.24
C PHE A 202 3.53 5.02 -14.29
N SER A 203 3.20 5.01 -13.00
CA SER A 203 3.99 5.62 -11.94
C SER A 203 5.34 4.91 -11.77
N SER A 204 5.33 3.58 -11.66
CA SER A 204 6.55 2.76 -11.57
C SER A 204 7.44 2.84 -12.82
N GLY A 205 6.84 2.96 -14.00
CA GLY A 205 7.54 3.24 -15.27
C GLY A 205 8.08 4.67 -15.40
N GLY A 206 7.88 5.53 -14.40
CA GLY A 206 8.40 6.90 -14.38
C GLY A 206 7.73 7.87 -15.34
N ARG A 207 6.51 7.56 -15.80
CA ARG A 207 5.72 8.44 -16.66
C ARG A 207 4.97 9.53 -15.88
N ARG A 208 4.91 9.40 -14.54
CA ARG A 208 4.21 10.30 -13.60
C ARG A 208 5.10 10.73 -12.42
N PRO A 209 6.23 11.43 -12.67
CA PRO A 209 7.21 11.75 -11.63
C PRO A 209 6.66 12.61 -10.48
N GLN A 210 5.74 13.54 -10.77
CA GLN A 210 5.14 14.40 -9.75
C GLN A 210 4.18 13.62 -8.84
N GLN A 211 3.38 12.72 -9.41
CA GLN A 211 2.46 11.88 -8.65
C GLN A 211 3.21 10.90 -7.75
N THR A 212 4.28 10.28 -8.25
CA THR A 212 5.13 9.40 -7.45
C THR A 212 5.83 10.15 -6.31
N LEU A 213 6.27 11.39 -6.56
CA LEU A 213 6.85 12.24 -5.53
C LEU A 213 5.83 12.58 -4.45
N ALA A 214 4.60 12.92 -4.82
CA ALA A 214 3.53 13.25 -3.87
C ALA A 214 3.11 12.04 -3.01
N ALA A 215 2.88 10.89 -3.63
CA ALA A 215 2.43 9.68 -2.92
C ALA A 215 3.56 9.04 -2.08
N TYR A 216 4.71 8.80 -2.70
CA TYR A 216 5.77 7.97 -2.11
C TYR A 216 7.00 8.76 -1.65
N GLY A 217 7.10 10.06 -1.97
CA GLY A 217 8.30 10.84 -1.70
C GLY A 217 9.48 10.45 -2.60
N ALA A 218 9.21 9.72 -3.69
CA ALA A 218 10.19 9.23 -4.66
C ALA A 218 9.92 9.86 -6.03
N TYR A 219 10.95 10.40 -6.68
CA TYR A 219 10.79 11.08 -7.97
C TYR A 219 11.14 10.12 -9.09
N VAL A 220 10.14 9.43 -9.66
CA VAL A 220 10.37 8.31 -10.57
C VAL A 220 10.46 8.74 -12.04
N ARG A 221 11.54 8.34 -12.73
CA ARG A 221 11.79 8.61 -14.15
C ARG A 221 11.88 7.30 -14.95
N PRO A 222 11.71 7.33 -16.28
CA PRO A 222 11.78 6.12 -17.10
C PRO A 222 13.19 5.54 -17.09
N MET A 223 13.29 4.24 -16.77
CA MET A 223 14.53 3.49 -16.54
C MET A 223 14.34 2.04 -17.03
N PRO A 224 15.42 1.34 -17.44
CA PRO A 224 15.31 -0.03 -17.97
C PRO A 224 14.84 -1.06 -16.93
N TYR A 225 14.98 -0.77 -15.64
CA TYR A 225 14.56 -1.62 -14.51
C TYR A 225 13.37 -1.01 -13.75
N SER A 226 12.36 -0.55 -14.48
CA SER A 226 11.13 0.04 -13.91
C SER A 226 10.41 -0.87 -12.90
N ASN A 227 10.51 -2.19 -13.10
CA ASN A 227 9.80 -3.16 -12.26
C ASN A 227 10.37 -3.17 -10.85
N GLU A 228 11.70 -3.22 -10.74
CA GLU A 228 12.40 -3.07 -9.48
C GLU A 228 12.13 -1.70 -8.88
N LEU A 229 12.16 -0.64 -9.70
CA LEU A 229 11.93 0.74 -9.28
C LEU A 229 10.55 0.95 -8.65
N GLY A 230 9.51 0.27 -9.16
CA GLY A 230 8.17 0.29 -8.60
C GLY A 230 8.09 -0.35 -7.22
N LEU A 231 8.70 -1.53 -7.03
CA LEU A 231 8.81 -2.17 -5.71
C LEU A 231 9.58 -1.27 -4.75
N ARG A 232 10.65 -0.64 -5.25
CA ARG A 232 11.50 0.25 -4.50
C ARG A 232 10.76 1.49 -3.98
N MET A 233 9.97 2.10 -4.85
CA MET A 233 9.09 3.22 -4.52
C MET A 233 8.09 2.85 -3.41
N LEU A 234 7.45 1.67 -3.51
CA LEU A 234 6.44 1.23 -2.54
C LEU A 234 7.05 1.02 -1.14
N ILE A 235 8.18 0.31 -1.06
CA ILE A 235 8.95 0.13 0.18
C ILE A 235 9.37 1.48 0.75
N GLY A 236 9.93 2.35 -0.09
CA GLY A 236 10.37 3.69 0.31
C GLY A 236 9.26 4.55 0.90
N GLY A 237 8.07 4.49 0.30
CA GLY A 237 6.88 5.17 0.82
C GLY A 237 6.48 4.65 2.19
N ALA A 238 6.45 3.33 2.37
CA ALA A 238 6.13 2.72 3.66
C ALA A 238 7.16 3.08 4.74
N VAL A 239 8.46 3.02 4.43
CA VAL A 239 9.53 3.43 5.36
C VAL A 239 9.40 4.90 5.73
N ARG A 240 9.09 5.78 4.78
CA ARG A 240 8.88 7.22 5.02
C ARG A 240 7.74 7.44 6.02
N VAL A 241 6.58 6.85 5.75
CA VAL A 241 5.40 6.99 6.62
C VAL A 241 5.66 6.39 8.00
N ALA A 242 6.26 5.20 8.08
CA ALA A 242 6.62 4.55 9.34
C ALA A 242 7.60 5.40 10.17
N SER A 243 8.59 6.01 9.53
CA SER A 243 9.59 6.84 10.21
C SER A 243 8.97 8.06 10.88
N VAL A 244 7.99 8.71 10.22
CA VAL A 244 7.22 9.82 10.79
C VAL A 244 6.43 9.38 12.02
N LEU A 245 5.99 8.12 12.06
CA LEU A 245 5.24 7.54 13.17
C LEU A 245 6.14 6.94 14.27
N GLY A 246 7.47 6.95 14.11
CA GLY A 246 8.41 6.35 15.07
C GLY A 246 8.55 4.83 14.95
N TYR A 247 8.23 4.27 13.78
CA TYR A 247 8.37 2.85 13.48
C TYR A 247 9.50 2.59 12.47
N ARG A 248 10.06 1.38 12.55
CA ARG A 248 10.98 0.79 11.59
C ARG A 248 10.26 -0.28 10.78
N VAL A 249 10.39 -0.18 9.46
CA VAL A 249 9.87 -1.16 8.51
C VAL A 249 11.02 -2.03 8.01
N THR A 250 10.80 -3.34 7.93
CA THR A 250 11.72 -4.32 7.34
C THR A 250 11.00 -5.06 6.22
N PRO A 251 11.43 -4.93 4.95
CA PRO A 251 10.95 -5.76 3.86
C PRO A 251 11.28 -7.22 4.13
N LEU A 252 10.28 -8.09 3.96
CA LEU A 252 10.43 -9.54 4.04
C LEU A 252 10.49 -10.16 2.65
N PHE A 253 9.71 -9.67 1.71
CA PHE A 253 9.86 -10.02 0.29
C PHE A 253 9.17 -8.97 -0.58
N SER A 254 9.48 -9.00 -1.86
CA SER A 254 8.84 -8.17 -2.88
C SER A 254 8.60 -8.99 -4.14
N TYR A 255 7.46 -8.80 -4.79
CA TYR A 255 7.07 -9.57 -5.97
C TYR A 255 6.46 -8.65 -7.04
N TYR A 256 6.91 -8.84 -8.28
CA TYR A 256 6.37 -8.16 -9.45
C TYR A 256 5.69 -9.18 -10.37
N SER A 257 4.47 -8.89 -10.82
CA SER A 257 3.76 -9.66 -11.85
C SER A 257 3.49 -8.82 -13.09
N TYR A 258 3.82 -9.37 -14.25
CA TYR A 258 3.82 -8.66 -15.54
C TYR A 258 2.42 -8.52 -16.17
N HIS A 259 1.47 -9.40 -15.84
CA HIS A 259 0.14 -9.46 -16.46
C HIS A 259 -0.77 -8.25 -16.16
N GLY A 260 -0.33 -7.31 -15.32
CA GLY A 260 -1.03 -6.05 -15.11
C GLY A 260 -0.30 -5.20 -14.08
N PRO A 261 0.91 -4.72 -14.46
CA PRO A 261 2.06 -4.45 -13.59
C PRO A 261 1.70 -4.34 -12.12
N ILE A 262 1.80 -5.47 -11.41
CA ILE A 262 1.42 -5.59 -10.00
C ILE A 262 2.70 -5.61 -9.17
N PHE A 263 2.78 -4.73 -8.19
CA PHE A 263 3.89 -4.59 -7.25
C PHE A 263 3.39 -4.97 -5.87
N ARG A 264 3.94 -6.04 -5.29
CA ARG A 264 3.58 -6.51 -3.96
C ARG A 264 4.79 -6.47 -3.04
N VAL A 265 4.60 -5.99 -1.82
CA VAL A 265 5.66 -5.97 -0.81
C VAL A 265 5.09 -6.44 0.52
N MET A 266 5.77 -7.41 1.13
CA MET A 266 5.50 -7.83 2.49
C MET A 266 6.48 -7.15 3.42
N LEU A 267 5.96 -6.46 4.42
CA LEU A 267 6.71 -5.62 5.32
C LEU A 267 6.45 -6.07 6.76
N ARG A 268 7.49 -6.06 7.59
CA ARG A 268 7.38 -6.23 9.05
C ARG A 268 7.57 -4.89 9.73
N VAL A 269 6.65 -4.51 10.59
CA VAL A 269 6.66 -3.21 11.27
C VAL A 269 6.99 -3.38 12.74
N ASN A 270 8.01 -2.67 13.21
CA ASN A 270 8.47 -2.71 14.59
C ASN A 270 8.72 -1.30 15.13
N ARG A 271 8.79 -1.16 16.46
CA ARG A 271 9.37 0.07 17.03
C ARG A 271 10.85 0.12 16.69
N GLY A 272 11.34 1.31 16.36
CA GLY A 272 12.75 1.47 16.06
C GLY A 272 13.14 2.92 15.88
N LYS A 273 14.45 3.14 15.85
CA LYS A 273 15.03 4.43 15.50
C LYS A 273 14.77 4.74 14.03
N LEU A 274 14.97 6.01 13.68
CA LEU A 274 14.98 6.45 12.29
C LEU A 274 15.87 5.54 11.43
N PRO A 275 15.47 5.27 10.18
CA PRO A 275 16.27 4.49 9.25
C PRO A 275 17.66 5.10 9.08
N ASP A 276 18.68 4.24 9.00
CA ASP A 276 20.05 4.64 8.68
C ASP A 276 20.10 5.34 7.31
N ASN A 277 21.07 6.24 7.11
CA ASN A 277 21.30 6.95 5.86
C ASN A 277 21.48 6.00 4.67
N ARG A 278 21.94 4.77 4.92
CA ARG A 278 22.05 3.71 3.90
C ARG A 278 20.71 3.31 3.28
N ASN A 279 19.60 3.53 3.99
CA ASN A 279 18.27 3.16 3.55
C ASN A 279 17.65 4.14 2.53
N TYR A 280 18.26 5.32 2.37
CA TYR A 280 17.81 6.35 1.44
C TYR A 280 18.96 6.78 0.52
N GLY A 281 18.72 6.65 -0.78
CA GLY A 281 19.70 6.99 -1.79
C GLY A 281 19.08 7.62 -3.02
N PHE A 282 19.88 7.63 -4.07
CA PHE A 282 19.55 8.12 -5.39
C PHE A 282 20.13 7.14 -6.38
N ILE A 283 19.43 6.92 -7.48
CA ILE A 283 19.91 6.08 -8.56
C ILE A 283 20.11 6.99 -9.78
N SER A 284 21.30 6.93 -10.36
CA SER A 284 21.58 7.53 -11.66
C SER A 284 21.63 6.44 -12.72
N TYR A 285 21.29 6.83 -13.95
CA TYR A 285 21.51 6.02 -15.14
C TYR A 285 22.01 6.87 -16.28
N CYS A 286 23.05 6.37 -16.94
CA CYS A 286 23.59 6.98 -18.14
C CYS A 286 22.95 6.35 -19.38
N HIS A 287 22.22 7.15 -20.16
CA HIS A 287 21.62 6.69 -21.42
C HIS A 287 22.65 6.39 -22.52
N ASN A 288 23.90 6.85 -22.37
CA ASN A 288 24.96 6.63 -23.35
C ASN A 288 25.70 5.29 -23.16
N CYS A 289 26.07 4.92 -21.92
CA CYS A 289 26.81 3.68 -21.65
C CYS A 289 26.03 2.62 -20.86
N GLY A 290 24.81 2.92 -20.42
CA GLY A 290 23.99 2.02 -19.62
C GLY A 290 24.41 1.88 -18.15
N SER A 291 25.48 2.55 -17.71
CA SER A 291 25.94 2.49 -16.32
C SER A 291 24.88 3.03 -15.36
N SER A 292 24.61 2.27 -14.30
CA SER A 292 23.77 2.70 -13.17
C SER A 292 24.60 2.80 -11.90
N GLN A 293 24.40 3.86 -11.11
CA GLN A 293 25.13 4.07 -9.86
C GLN A 293 24.18 4.55 -8.76
N GLU A 294 24.47 4.12 -7.54
CA GLU A 294 23.80 4.58 -6.32
C GLU A 294 24.59 5.72 -5.69
N TYR A 295 23.89 6.74 -5.18
CA TYR A 295 24.48 7.81 -4.40
C TYR A 295 23.70 8.05 -3.12
N SER A 296 24.39 8.25 -2.02
CA SER A 296 23.81 8.82 -0.81
C SER A 296 23.58 10.32 -0.98
N TRP A 297 22.86 10.91 -0.02
CA TRP A 297 22.70 12.37 0.08
C TRP A 297 24.03 13.14 0.07
N ALA A 298 25.07 12.59 0.71
CA ALA A 298 26.38 13.24 0.80
C ALA A 298 27.20 13.13 -0.51
N GLU A 299 26.78 12.26 -1.43
CA GLU A 299 27.46 11.97 -2.69
C GLU A 299 26.80 12.62 -3.91
N LEU A 300 25.61 13.20 -3.75
CA LEU A 300 24.88 13.86 -4.84
C LEU A 300 25.70 14.90 -5.61
N GLY A 301 26.54 15.68 -4.93
CA GLY A 301 27.41 16.67 -5.56
C GLY A 301 28.61 16.08 -6.31
N ARG A 302 28.88 14.78 -6.16
CA ARG A 302 30.02 14.05 -6.76
C ARG A 302 29.59 13.06 -7.83
N MET A 303 28.37 13.21 -8.37
CA MET A 303 27.86 12.31 -9.39
C MET A 303 28.62 12.46 -10.71
N SER A 304 29.06 11.32 -11.28
CA SER A 304 29.79 11.26 -12.55
C SER A 304 29.51 9.95 -13.28
N CYS A 305 29.59 9.94 -14.62
CA CYS A 305 29.56 8.70 -15.40
C CYS A 305 30.99 8.24 -15.65
N PRO A 306 31.31 6.95 -15.59
CA PRO A 306 32.61 6.43 -16.06
C PRO A 306 32.91 6.81 -17.53
N CYS A 307 31.87 7.09 -18.31
CA CYS A 307 31.94 7.49 -19.71
C CYS A 307 32.17 8.99 -19.94
N SER A 308 32.10 9.85 -18.91
CA SER A 308 32.32 11.29 -19.08
C SER A 308 33.79 11.63 -19.31
N ASP A 309 34.70 10.80 -18.83
CA ASP A 309 36.14 11.03 -18.94
C ASP A 309 36.71 10.68 -20.33
N SER A 310 35.93 9.99 -21.17
CA SER A 310 36.37 9.49 -22.49
C SER A 310 35.91 10.35 -23.67
N LYS A 311 34.98 11.30 -23.46
CA LYS A 311 34.51 12.23 -24.50
C LYS A 311 34.32 13.61 -23.86
N GLY A 312 35.31 14.50 -24.02
CA GLY A 312 35.39 15.85 -23.43
C GLY A 312 34.26 16.85 -23.73
N LEU A 313 33.09 16.39 -24.16
CA LEU A 313 31.84 17.14 -24.20
C LEU A 313 30.68 16.16 -23.96
N CYS A 314 30.06 16.22 -22.79
CA CYS A 314 28.66 15.83 -22.70
C CYS A 314 28.00 16.63 -21.58
N MET A 315 27.15 17.59 -21.95
CA MET A 315 26.12 18.08 -21.05
C MET A 315 25.23 16.89 -20.67
N ILE A 316 25.59 16.27 -19.57
CA ILE A 316 24.89 15.32 -18.69
C ILE A 316 23.48 14.92 -19.20
N PRO A 317 23.34 13.86 -20.03
CA PRO A 317 22.05 13.20 -20.22
C PRO A 317 21.88 12.17 -19.10
N PHE A 318 21.84 12.63 -17.84
CA PHE A 318 21.61 11.74 -16.70
C PHE A 318 20.18 11.90 -16.23
N THR A 319 19.50 10.77 -16.12
CA THR A 319 18.30 10.70 -15.29
C THR A 319 18.79 10.49 -13.87
N LEU A 320 18.71 11.53 -13.03
CA LEU A 320 18.82 11.38 -11.59
C LEU A 320 17.41 11.23 -11.01
N GLN A 321 17.25 10.22 -10.17
CA GLN A 321 16.02 10.02 -9.46
C GLN A 321 16.29 9.86 -7.97
N LYS A 322 15.45 10.53 -7.18
CA LYS A 322 15.29 10.21 -5.77
C LYS A 322 14.59 8.88 -5.68
N CYS A 323 15.36 7.83 -5.43
CA CYS A 323 14.84 6.51 -5.15
C CYS A 323 15.20 6.19 -3.72
N CYS A 324 14.20 6.02 -2.85
CA CYS A 324 14.49 5.25 -1.65
C CYS A 324 15.04 3.90 -2.13
N ILE A 325 16.26 3.51 -1.75
CA ILE A 325 16.58 2.17 -1.21
C ILE A 325 18.07 1.86 -1.11
N TRP A 326 18.46 1.47 0.10
CA TRP A 326 18.89 0.10 0.43
C TRP A 326 18.77 -0.22 1.94
N LEU A 327 17.89 -1.15 2.35
CA LEU A 327 18.02 -1.80 3.66
C LEU A 327 19.10 -2.88 3.55
N ARG A 328 20.37 -2.49 3.66
CA ARG A 328 21.45 -3.49 3.78
C ARG A 328 21.22 -4.18 5.12
N ASN A 329 21.15 -5.52 5.14
CA ASN A 329 21.42 -6.23 6.37
C ASN A 329 22.87 -5.89 6.79
N GLY A 330 23.13 -5.89 8.10
CA GLY A 330 24.42 -5.51 8.68
C GLY A 330 25.65 -6.20 8.06
N ASP A 331 25.43 -7.32 7.37
CA ASP A 331 26.45 -8.18 6.78
C ASP A 331 26.71 -7.93 5.28
N GLY A 332 26.20 -6.84 4.70
CA GLY A 332 26.54 -6.44 3.33
C GLY A 332 25.96 -7.31 2.22
N GLN A 333 25.17 -8.34 2.55
CA GLN A 333 24.35 -9.04 1.57
C GLN A 333 23.13 -8.19 1.20
N ALA A 334 22.96 -8.03 -0.11
CA ALA A 334 21.73 -7.53 -0.65
C ALA A 334 20.60 -8.51 -0.29
N VAL A 335 19.62 -8.09 0.51
CA VAL A 335 18.26 -8.68 0.52
C VAL A 335 17.58 -8.41 -0.82
N ALA A 336 18.13 -8.97 -1.91
CA ALA A 336 17.34 -9.43 -3.03
C ALA A 336 16.87 -10.82 -2.62
N GLN A 337 15.84 -10.86 -1.77
CA GLN A 337 15.14 -12.11 -1.50
C GLN A 337 14.39 -12.42 -2.79
N GLU A 338 14.95 -13.37 -3.56
CA GLU A 338 14.53 -13.87 -4.86
C GLU A 338 13.42 -13.05 -5.52
N LEU A 339 13.81 -12.16 -6.45
CA LEU A 339 12.90 -11.80 -7.52
C LEU A 339 12.54 -13.12 -8.22
N ILE A 340 11.42 -13.72 -7.86
CA ILE A 340 10.77 -14.76 -8.66
C ILE A 340 10.23 -14.03 -9.88
N SER A 341 11.13 -13.66 -10.80
CA SER A 341 10.76 -13.39 -12.17
C SER A 341 10.54 -14.76 -12.81
N THR A 342 9.29 -15.19 -12.90
CA THR A 342 8.93 -16.20 -13.90
C THR A 342 9.10 -15.53 -15.27
N SER A 343 10.31 -15.61 -15.80
CA SER A 343 10.64 -15.27 -17.18
C SER A 343 10.27 -16.46 -18.05
N PHE A 344 9.38 -16.23 -19.02
CA PHE A 344 9.40 -16.91 -20.32
C PHE A 344 9.57 -15.85 -21.39
#